data_AF-A0A1V5W1S4-F1
#
_entry.id   AF-A0A1V5W1S4-F1
#
_cell.length_a   1.000
_cell.length_b   1.000
_cell.length_c   1.000
_cell.angle_alpha   90.00
_cell.angle_beta   90.00
_cell.angle_gamma   90.00
#
_symmetry.space_group_name_H-M   'P 1'
#
loop_
_entity.id
_entity.type
_entity.pdbx_description
1 polymer ?
#
loop_
_entity_poly.entity_id
_entity_poly.type
_entity_poly.pdbx_seq_one_letter_code
_entity_poly.pdbx_strand_id
1 'polypeptide(L)'
;METKQNIEDLYFVLLHDAYSCVQKAERHLIPANIIHKELVNHLHGKHEIPDELTDMVMGLIDSYMLLLSLSFENIIKGLIVSIKPDFIDTDELKIYKWGTHGGHGIVEMLKCNFKSLDSIDSDLIERLQTYLIWAGKYQIPKSPDKYVSSRIPKIQKMYRENDNITAERLFNKIKRQIELNWERNLSVYYRWNDEYYDNKYNKK
;
A
#
# COMPACT_ATOMS: atom_id res chain seq x y z
N MET A 1 -2.77 33.44 1.36
CA MET A 1 -1.55 32.60 1.34
C MET A 1 -1.64 31.69 2.55
N GLU A 2 -1.62 30.37 2.38
CA GLU A 2 -1.63 29.44 3.53
C GLU A 2 -0.36 29.64 4.36
N THR A 3 -0.50 29.66 5.68
CA THR A 3 0.67 29.71 6.56
C THR A 3 1.31 28.32 6.62
N LYS A 4 2.61 28.25 6.91
CA LYS A 4 3.29 26.96 7.17
C LYS A 4 2.54 26.12 8.22
N GLN A 5 1.98 26.78 9.24
CA GLN A 5 1.24 26.11 10.30
C GLN A 5 -0.03 25.42 9.80
N ASN A 6 -0.79 26.07 8.91
CA ASN A 6 -2.01 25.50 8.34
C ASN A 6 -1.69 24.24 7.51
N ILE A 7 -0.57 24.23 6.79
CA ILE A 7 -0.13 23.08 6.00
C ILE A 7 0.25 21.90 6.90
N GLU A 8 0.95 22.16 8.01
CA GLU A 8 1.29 21.14 9.00
C GLU A 8 0.04 20.54 9.65
N ASP A 9 -0.96 21.35 9.98
CA ASP A 9 -2.24 20.86 10.53
C ASP A 9 -3.00 20.01 9.53
N LEU A 10 -3.09 20.46 8.28
CA LEU A 10 -3.71 19.67 7.22
C LEU A 10 -2.99 18.33 7.05
N TYR A 11 -1.66 18.33 7.02
CA TYR A 11 -0.88 17.10 6.93
C TYR A 11 -1.16 16.15 8.11
N PHE A 12 -1.21 16.69 9.33
CA PHE A 12 -1.48 15.90 10.52
C PHE A 12 -2.88 15.29 10.52
N VAL A 13 -3.91 16.06 10.16
CA VAL A 13 -5.29 15.57 10.04
C VAL A 13 -5.39 14.48 8.97
N LEU A 14 -4.79 14.68 7.79
CA LEU A 14 -4.82 13.70 6.70
C LEU A 14 -4.15 12.36 7.08
N LEU A 15 -3.18 12.37 8.00
CA LEU A 15 -2.53 11.16 8.49
C LEU A 15 -3.47 10.31 9.37
N HIS A 16 -4.44 10.94 10.03
CA HIS A 16 -5.42 10.28 10.91
C HIS A 16 -6.74 9.95 10.20
N ASP A 17 -6.89 10.36 8.95
CA ASP A 17 -8.07 10.04 8.13
C ASP A 17 -7.84 8.78 7.29
N ALA A 18 -8.53 7.70 7.67
CA ALA A 18 -8.49 6.44 6.94
C ALA A 18 -9.00 6.59 5.49
N TYR A 19 -9.97 7.47 5.23
CA TYR A 19 -10.49 7.68 3.88
C TYR A 19 -9.50 8.40 2.98
N SER A 20 -8.73 9.35 3.51
CA SER A 20 -7.63 9.97 2.78
C SER A 20 -6.59 8.93 2.33
N CYS A 21 -6.31 7.93 3.17
CA CYS A 21 -5.46 6.78 2.79
C CYS A 21 -6.09 5.95 1.66
N VAL A 22 -7.39 5.64 1.74
CA VAL A 22 -8.13 4.91 0.69
C VAL A 22 -8.12 5.67 -0.63
N GLN A 23 -8.41 6.97 -0.63
CA GLN A 23 -8.39 7.79 -1.84
C GLN A 23 -7.01 7.79 -2.49
N LYS A 24 -5.94 7.89 -1.70
CA LYS A 24 -4.58 7.80 -2.22
C LYS A 24 -4.27 6.42 -2.79
N ALA A 25 -4.76 5.36 -2.16
CA ALA A 25 -4.64 4.00 -2.68
C ALA A 25 -5.35 3.84 -4.03
N GLU A 26 -6.57 4.36 -4.17
CA GLU A 26 -7.34 4.34 -5.41
C GLU A 26 -6.65 5.12 -6.54
N ARG A 27 -6.06 6.28 -6.23
CA ARG A 27 -5.27 7.08 -7.19
C ARG A 27 -4.06 6.32 -7.75
N HIS A 28 -3.48 5.37 -7.01
CA HIS A 28 -2.44 4.49 -7.52
C HIS A 28 -3.00 3.26 -8.26
N LEU A 29 -4.16 2.76 -7.84
CA LEU A 29 -4.82 1.61 -8.47
C LEU A 29 -5.32 1.92 -9.89
N ILE A 30 -5.83 3.13 -10.11
CA ILE A 30 -6.32 3.58 -11.44
C ILE A 30 -5.24 3.45 -12.52
N PRO A 31 -4.06 4.09 -12.42
CA PRO A 31 -3.01 3.95 -13.43
C PRO A 31 -2.44 2.53 -13.48
N ALA A 32 -2.38 1.80 -12.36
CA ALA A 32 -1.98 0.38 -12.38
C ALA A 32 -2.92 -0.44 -13.28
N ASN A 33 -4.24 -0.24 -13.18
CA ASN A 33 -5.22 -0.93 -14.02
C ASN A 33 -5.13 -0.56 -15.50
N ILE A 34 -4.76 0.69 -15.82
CA ILE A 34 -4.50 1.10 -17.21
C ILE A 34 -3.29 0.35 -17.77
N ILE A 35 -2.18 0.33 -17.03
CA ILE A 35 -0.95 -0.38 -17.43
C ILE A 35 -1.22 -1.88 -17.56
N HIS A 36 -2.00 -2.47 -16.66
CA HIS A 36 -2.37 -3.88 -16.74
C HIS A 36 -3.13 -4.21 -18.03
N LYS A 37 -4.07 -3.36 -18.45
CA LYS A 37 -4.79 -3.56 -19.72
C LYS A 37 -3.82 -3.56 -20.91
N GLU A 38 -2.86 -2.64 -20.92
CA GLU A 38 -1.85 -2.58 -21.98
C GLU A 38 -0.92 -3.81 -21.96
N LEU A 39 -0.51 -4.23 -20.76
CA LEU A 39 0.27 -5.45 -20.57
C LEU A 39 -0.47 -6.68 -21.13
N VAL A 40 -1.76 -6.85 -20.79
CA VAL A 40 -2.58 -7.94 -21.32
C VAL A 40 -2.67 -7.87 -22.85
N ASN A 41 -2.83 -6.69 -23.45
CA ASN A 41 -2.86 -6.54 -24.92
C ASN A 41 -1.58 -7.05 -25.58
N HIS A 42 -0.41 -6.81 -24.96
CA HIS A 42 0.86 -7.29 -25.49
C HIS A 42 1.11 -8.78 -25.28
N LEU A 43 0.54 -9.37 -24.23
CA LEU A 43 0.67 -10.78 -23.90
C LEU A 43 -0.39 -11.67 -24.60
N HIS A 44 -1.53 -11.09 -24.98
CA HIS A 44 -2.66 -11.84 -25.52
C HIS A 44 -2.29 -12.62 -26.78
N GLY A 45 -2.53 -13.93 -26.77
CA GLY A 45 -2.31 -14.82 -27.90
C GLY A 45 -0.84 -15.09 -28.23
N LYS A 46 0.11 -14.62 -27.40
CA LYS A 46 1.54 -14.86 -27.60
C LYS A 46 2.03 -15.97 -26.69
N HIS A 47 2.59 -17.03 -27.28
CA HIS A 47 3.29 -18.07 -26.53
C HIS A 47 4.67 -17.62 -26.06
N GLU A 48 5.33 -16.73 -26.83
CA GLU A 48 6.63 -16.15 -26.51
C GLU A 48 6.58 -14.64 -26.76
N ILE A 49 7.26 -13.87 -25.90
CA ILE A 49 7.41 -12.43 -26.08
C ILE A 49 8.60 -12.23 -27.02
N PRO A 50 8.41 -11.59 -28.20
CA PRO A 50 9.53 -11.25 -29.07
C PRO A 50 10.56 -10.40 -28.33
N ASP A 51 11.85 -10.63 -28.58
CA ASP A 51 12.96 -9.90 -27.93
C ASP A 51 12.78 -8.37 -28.02
N GLU A 52 12.31 -7.88 -29.16
CA GLU A 52 12.02 -6.45 -29.41
C GLU A 52 10.97 -5.85 -28.47
N LEU A 53 10.10 -6.67 -27.89
CA LEU A 53 9.05 -6.26 -26.96
C LEU A 53 9.39 -6.56 -25.50
N THR A 54 10.48 -7.29 -25.23
CA THR A 54 10.84 -7.73 -23.88
C THR A 54 11.01 -6.54 -22.94
N ASP A 55 11.79 -5.53 -23.31
CA ASP A 55 12.05 -4.37 -22.45
C ASP A 55 10.77 -3.57 -22.15
N MET A 56 9.90 -3.42 -23.15
CA MET A 56 8.61 -2.76 -22.99
C MET A 56 7.70 -3.54 -22.04
N VAL A 57 7.58 -4.87 -22.23
CA VAL A 57 6.75 -5.72 -21.37
C VAL A 57 7.29 -5.75 -19.95
N MET A 58 8.60 -5.84 -19.76
CA MET A 58 9.23 -5.75 -18.43
C MET A 58 8.94 -4.39 -17.78
N GLY A 59 9.08 -3.29 -18.52
CA GLY A 59 8.74 -1.95 -18.04
C GLY A 59 7.27 -1.81 -17.62
N LEU A 60 6.35 -2.42 -18.37
CA LEU A 60 4.92 -2.46 -18.02
C LEU A 60 4.67 -3.28 -16.75
N ILE A 61 5.28 -4.46 -16.63
CA ILE A 61 5.20 -5.31 -15.44
C ILE A 61 5.70 -4.56 -14.21
N ASP A 62 6.88 -3.95 -14.29
CA ASP A 62 7.49 -3.27 -13.16
C ASP A 62 6.69 -2.04 -12.73
N SER A 63 6.19 -1.28 -13.70
CA SER A 63 5.32 -0.12 -13.44
C SER A 63 3.99 -0.55 -12.81
N TYR A 64 3.36 -1.60 -13.34
CA TYR A 64 2.12 -2.16 -12.80
C TYR A 64 2.31 -2.61 -11.36
N MET A 65 3.31 -3.46 -11.11
CA MET A 65 3.57 -4.03 -9.80
C MET A 65 3.95 -2.95 -8.80
N LEU A 66 4.77 -1.96 -9.17
CA LEU A 66 5.12 -0.86 -8.27
C LEU A 66 3.90 -0.01 -7.89
N LEU A 67 3.09 0.42 -8.86
CA LEU A 67 1.89 1.22 -8.58
C LEU A 67 0.87 0.44 -7.77
N LEU A 68 0.68 -0.84 -8.08
CA LEU A 68 -0.16 -1.72 -7.29
C LEU A 68 0.36 -1.85 -5.86
N SER A 69 1.67 -1.97 -5.67
CA SER A 69 2.24 -2.07 -4.33
C SER A 69 2.10 -0.77 -3.53
N LEU A 70 2.24 0.39 -4.17
CA LEU A 70 1.95 1.69 -3.56
C LEU A 70 0.47 1.81 -3.17
N SER A 71 -0.44 1.33 -4.01
CA SER A 71 -1.87 1.25 -3.70
C SER A 71 -2.10 0.41 -2.43
N PHE A 72 -1.52 -0.79 -2.37
CA PHE A 72 -1.64 -1.69 -1.22
C PHE A 72 -0.99 -1.11 0.06
N GLU A 73 0.15 -0.44 -0.04
CA GLU A 73 0.73 0.23 1.12
C GLU A 73 -0.23 1.27 1.71
N ASN A 74 -0.85 2.11 0.87
CA ASN A 74 -1.76 3.15 1.35
C ASN A 74 -3.06 2.55 1.93
N ILE A 75 -3.66 1.53 1.31
CA ILE A 75 -4.88 0.93 1.86
C ILE A 75 -4.60 0.18 3.17
N ILE A 76 -3.45 -0.48 3.31
CA ILE A 76 -3.06 -1.15 4.57
C ILE A 76 -2.81 -0.13 5.67
N LYS A 77 -2.20 1.01 5.35
CA LYS A 77 -2.06 2.13 6.29
C LYS A 77 -3.45 2.66 6.70
N GLY A 78 -4.37 2.80 5.76
CA GLY A 78 -5.78 3.14 6.03
C GLY A 78 -6.47 2.14 6.96
N LEU A 79 -6.19 0.84 6.82
CA LEU A 79 -6.66 -0.20 7.75
C LEU A 79 -6.15 0.05 9.16
N ILE A 80 -4.87 0.33 9.34
CA ILE A 80 -4.28 0.60 10.67
C ILE A 80 -4.89 1.87 11.29
N VAL A 81 -4.95 2.96 10.52
CA VAL A 81 -5.56 4.22 10.96
C VAL A 81 -7.03 4.02 11.33
N SER A 82 -7.77 3.18 10.60
CA SER A 82 -9.16 2.89 10.93
C SER A 82 -9.34 2.14 12.26
N ILE A 83 -8.32 1.39 12.69
CA ILE A 83 -8.31 0.65 13.97
C ILE A 83 -7.95 1.58 15.13
N LYS A 84 -6.96 2.46 14.92
CA LYS A 84 -6.47 3.43 15.91
C LYS A 84 -6.38 4.80 15.22
N PRO A 85 -7.46 5.61 15.20
CA PRO A 85 -7.44 6.92 14.55
C PRO A 85 -6.94 8.06 15.46
N ASP A 86 -6.72 7.79 16.74
CA ASP A 86 -6.34 8.74 17.79
C ASP A 86 -4.91 8.48 18.30
N PHE A 87 -4.01 8.00 17.44
CA PHE A 87 -2.60 7.89 17.82
C PHE A 87 -1.99 9.29 18.00
N ILE A 88 -1.07 9.45 18.93
CA ILE A 88 -0.38 10.74 19.11
C ILE A 88 0.71 10.91 18.06
N ASP A 89 1.44 9.83 17.78
CA ASP A 89 2.50 9.75 16.79
C ASP A 89 2.58 8.34 16.17
N THR A 90 3.41 8.20 15.15
CA THR A 90 3.58 6.92 14.45
C THR A 90 4.28 5.84 15.27
N ASP A 91 4.87 6.16 16.44
CA ASP A 91 5.49 5.17 17.32
C ASP A 91 4.43 4.33 18.02
N GLU A 92 3.28 4.91 18.38
CA GLU A 92 2.13 4.15 18.85
C GLU A 92 1.67 3.11 17.83
N LEU A 93 1.84 3.39 16.53
CA LEU A 93 1.43 2.48 15.47
C LEU A 93 2.38 1.27 15.29
N LYS A 94 3.54 1.23 15.97
CA LYS A 94 4.50 0.12 15.90
C LYS A 94 3.89 -1.21 16.36
N ILE A 95 2.92 -1.19 17.28
CA ILE A 95 2.21 -2.41 17.71
C ILE A 95 1.45 -3.06 16.54
N TYR A 96 0.99 -2.26 15.58
CA TYR A 96 0.35 -2.69 14.34
C TYR A 96 1.36 -2.96 13.21
N LYS A 97 2.65 -3.07 13.55
CA LYS A 97 3.79 -3.26 12.63
C LYS A 97 4.03 -2.11 11.66
N TRP A 98 3.47 -0.92 11.95
CA TRP A 98 3.79 0.29 11.21
C TRP A 98 5.29 0.59 11.28
N GLY A 99 5.85 1.12 10.18
CA GLY A 99 7.27 1.50 10.12
C GLY A 99 8.24 0.33 9.94
N THR A 100 7.78 -0.93 9.95
CA THR A 100 8.63 -2.08 9.63
C THR A 100 9.23 -1.94 8.22
N HIS A 101 10.48 -2.39 8.05
CA HIS A 101 11.23 -2.24 6.80
C HIS A 101 11.30 -0.80 6.26
N GLY A 102 11.40 0.19 7.16
CA GLY A 102 11.40 1.61 6.78
C GLY A 102 10.03 2.12 6.30
N GLY A 103 8.95 1.47 6.73
CA GLY A 103 7.57 1.81 6.35
C GLY A 103 7.01 1.01 5.17
N HIS A 104 7.78 0.06 4.63
CA HIS A 104 7.39 -0.77 3.47
C HIS A 104 7.02 -2.21 3.82
N GLY A 105 6.96 -2.58 5.11
CA GLY A 105 6.62 -3.92 5.60
C GLY A 105 5.13 -4.26 5.52
N ILE A 106 4.55 -4.21 4.31
CA ILE A 106 3.11 -4.43 4.09
C ILE A 106 2.65 -5.85 4.43
N VAL A 107 3.53 -6.85 4.35
CA VAL A 107 3.25 -8.25 4.74
C VAL A 107 3.00 -8.33 6.25
N GLU A 108 3.90 -7.77 7.05
CA GLU A 108 3.78 -7.78 8.51
C GLU A 108 2.60 -6.93 8.97
N MET A 109 2.41 -5.75 8.37
CA MET A 109 1.27 -4.88 8.64
C MET A 109 -0.05 -5.59 8.34
N LEU A 110 -0.21 -6.22 7.17
CA LEU A 110 -1.47 -6.87 6.83
C LEU A 110 -1.72 -8.13 7.68
N LYS A 111 -0.71 -8.99 7.90
CA LYS A 111 -0.86 -10.18 8.75
C LYS A 111 -1.22 -9.85 10.21
N CYS A 112 -0.70 -8.73 10.73
CA CYS A 112 -1.00 -8.28 12.08
C CYS A 112 -2.45 -7.76 12.23
N ASN A 113 -3.00 -7.17 11.17
CA ASN A 113 -4.23 -6.37 11.25
C ASN A 113 -5.43 -6.96 10.48
N PHE A 114 -5.21 -7.99 9.65
CA PHE A 114 -6.23 -8.57 8.78
C PHE A 114 -6.29 -10.09 8.95
N LYS A 115 -7.40 -10.59 9.50
CA LYS A 115 -7.52 -11.97 10.01
C LYS A 115 -7.65 -13.07 8.94
N SER A 116 -7.83 -12.73 7.66
CA SER A 116 -8.22 -13.70 6.63
C SER A 116 -7.49 -13.50 5.30
N LEU A 117 -6.17 -13.67 5.30
CA LEU A 117 -5.42 -13.83 4.06
C LEU A 117 -5.39 -15.30 3.66
N ASP A 118 -5.94 -15.60 2.49
CA ASP A 118 -5.68 -16.90 1.87
C ASP A 118 -4.25 -16.95 1.31
N SER A 119 -3.82 -18.12 0.84
CA SER A 119 -2.46 -18.31 0.31
C SER A 119 -2.20 -17.51 -0.96
N ILE A 120 -3.24 -17.23 -1.76
CA ILE A 120 -3.16 -16.46 -3.01
C ILE A 120 -2.96 -14.97 -2.68
N ASP A 121 -3.78 -14.44 -1.76
CA ASP A 121 -3.67 -13.07 -1.24
C ASP A 121 -2.30 -12.85 -0.58
N SER A 122 -1.83 -13.83 0.22
CA SER A 122 -0.53 -13.77 0.88
C SER A 122 0.63 -13.73 -0.12
N ASP A 123 0.59 -14.57 -1.15
CA ASP A 123 1.62 -14.60 -2.20
C ASP A 123 1.69 -13.27 -2.97
N LEU A 124 0.55 -12.70 -3.33
CA LEU A 124 0.49 -11.39 -3.99
C LEU A 124 1.15 -10.31 -3.12
N ILE A 125 0.79 -10.21 -1.84
CA ILE A 125 1.32 -9.18 -0.94
C ILE A 125 2.83 -9.32 -0.72
N GLU A 126 3.35 -10.54 -0.65
CA GLU A 126 4.80 -10.78 -0.56
C GLU A 126 5.56 -10.30 -1.81
N ARG A 127 4.98 -10.50 -3.00
CA ARG A 127 5.53 -9.97 -4.25
C ARG A 127 5.47 -8.45 -4.27
N LEU A 128 4.35 -7.84 -3.90
CA LEU A 128 4.18 -6.39 -3.85
C LEU A 128 5.17 -5.73 -2.86
N GLN A 129 5.41 -6.33 -1.69
CA GLN A 129 6.41 -5.83 -0.76
C GLN A 129 7.80 -5.78 -1.39
N THR A 130 8.15 -6.79 -2.19
CA THR A 130 9.44 -6.85 -2.90
C THR A 130 9.58 -5.67 -3.87
N TYR A 131 8.51 -5.33 -4.59
CA TYR A 131 8.44 -4.17 -5.48
C TYR A 131 8.55 -2.83 -4.76
N LEU A 132 7.94 -2.67 -3.58
CA LEU A 132 8.11 -1.46 -2.75
C LEU A 132 9.55 -1.26 -2.31
N ILE A 133 10.19 -2.33 -1.85
CA ILE A 133 11.52 -2.26 -1.26
C ILE A 133 12.57 -1.96 -2.33
N TRP A 134 12.52 -2.64 -3.49
CA TRP A 134 13.55 -2.42 -4.51
C TRP A 134 13.16 -2.82 -5.95
N ALA A 135 12.37 -3.87 -6.19
CA ALA A 135 12.26 -4.46 -7.54
C ALA A 135 11.67 -3.50 -8.59
N GLY A 136 10.78 -2.59 -8.19
CA GLY A 136 10.23 -1.58 -9.10
C GLY A 136 11.15 -0.36 -9.34
N LYS A 137 12.33 -0.33 -8.72
CA LYS A 137 13.23 0.84 -8.70
C LYS A 137 14.64 0.53 -9.18
N TYR A 138 15.09 -0.72 -9.00
CA TYR A 138 16.45 -1.15 -9.27
C TYR A 138 16.42 -2.54 -9.91
N GLN A 139 17.29 -2.78 -10.89
CA GLN A 139 17.45 -4.11 -11.51
C GLN A 139 17.92 -5.17 -10.51
N ILE A 140 18.70 -4.76 -9.50
CA ILE A 140 19.17 -5.60 -8.41
C ILE A 140 19.02 -4.87 -7.07
N PRO A 141 18.86 -5.58 -5.94
CA PRO A 141 18.87 -4.97 -4.62
C PRO A 141 20.18 -4.25 -4.34
N LYS A 142 20.10 -3.17 -3.55
CA LYS A 142 21.27 -2.36 -3.17
C LYS A 142 22.30 -3.09 -2.29
N SER A 143 21.96 -4.26 -1.76
CA SER A 143 22.92 -5.10 -1.02
C SER A 143 22.66 -6.58 -1.30
N PRO A 144 23.73 -7.41 -1.31
CA PRO A 144 23.59 -8.86 -1.46
C PRO A 144 22.69 -9.47 -0.38
N ASP A 145 22.77 -9.00 0.87
CA ASP A 145 21.92 -9.48 1.96
C ASP A 145 20.43 -9.29 1.65
N LYS A 146 20.06 -8.15 1.04
CA LYS A 146 18.68 -7.91 0.62
C LYS A 146 18.25 -8.86 -0.49
N TYR A 147 19.16 -9.20 -1.40
CA TYR A 147 18.90 -10.20 -2.44
C TYR A 147 18.69 -11.60 -1.85
N VAL A 148 19.58 -12.04 -0.96
CA VAL A 148 19.47 -13.35 -0.28
C VAL A 148 18.23 -13.43 0.61
N SER A 149 17.89 -12.35 1.32
CA SER A 149 16.70 -12.28 2.19
C SER A 149 15.41 -12.15 1.39
N SER A 150 15.47 -11.58 0.19
CA SER A 150 14.30 -11.46 -0.66
C SER A 150 13.89 -12.84 -1.18
N ARG A 151 12.59 -13.06 -1.35
CA ARG A 151 12.08 -14.32 -1.88
C ARG A 151 12.29 -14.46 -3.39
N ILE A 152 13.02 -13.57 -4.06
CA ILE A 152 13.24 -13.61 -5.53
C ILE A 152 13.77 -14.95 -6.02
N PRO A 153 14.75 -15.62 -5.34
CA PRO A 153 15.22 -16.92 -5.82
C PRO A 153 14.13 -18.00 -5.79
N LYS A 154 13.05 -17.78 -5.01
CA LYS A 154 11.90 -18.70 -4.85
C LYS A 154 10.67 -18.26 -5.65
N ILE A 155 10.51 -16.97 -5.93
CA ILE A 155 9.38 -16.42 -6.68
C ILE A 155 9.78 -16.45 -8.16
N GLN A 156 9.62 -17.62 -8.79
CA GLN A 156 9.94 -17.80 -10.22
C GLN A 156 9.06 -16.98 -11.16
N LYS A 157 7.98 -16.35 -10.68
CA LYS A 157 7.12 -15.44 -11.44
C LYS A 157 6.71 -14.24 -10.58
N MET A 158 7.35 -13.10 -10.81
CA MET A 158 7.05 -11.85 -10.10
C MET A 158 5.70 -11.26 -10.49
N TYR A 159 5.21 -11.54 -11.69
CA TYR A 159 3.87 -11.21 -12.18
C TYR A 159 3.10 -12.49 -12.53
N ARG A 160 1.79 -12.49 -12.30
CA ARG A 160 0.86 -13.55 -12.71
C ARG A 160 -0.34 -12.94 -13.43
N GLU A 161 -0.87 -13.68 -14.39
CA GLU A 161 -2.00 -13.25 -15.23
C GLU A 161 -3.25 -12.86 -14.43
N ASN A 162 -3.49 -13.51 -13.29
CA ASN A 162 -4.66 -13.25 -12.43
C ASN A 162 -4.37 -12.26 -11.27
N ASP A 163 -3.25 -11.54 -11.31
CA ASP A 163 -2.89 -10.60 -10.25
C ASP A 163 -3.89 -9.47 -10.12
N ASN A 164 -4.43 -8.96 -11.22
CA ASN A 164 -5.43 -7.90 -11.20
C ASN A 164 -6.73 -8.33 -10.50
N ILE A 165 -7.20 -9.55 -10.77
CA ILE A 165 -8.42 -10.10 -10.15
C ILE A 165 -8.18 -10.32 -8.65
N THR A 166 -7.03 -10.90 -8.30
CA THR A 166 -6.64 -11.14 -6.91
C THR A 166 -6.52 -9.82 -6.15
N ALA A 167 -5.86 -8.83 -6.76
CA ALA A 167 -5.66 -7.51 -6.21
C ALA A 167 -6.97 -6.78 -5.98
N GLU A 168 -7.86 -6.71 -6.97
CA GLU A 168 -9.16 -6.06 -6.86
C GLU A 168 -10.00 -6.70 -5.75
N ARG A 169 -10.07 -8.04 -5.72
CA ARG A 169 -10.77 -8.78 -4.68
C ARG A 169 -10.23 -8.44 -3.29
N LEU A 170 -8.91 -8.52 -3.09
CA LEU A 170 -8.28 -8.26 -1.80
C LEU A 170 -8.41 -6.78 -1.39
N PHE A 171 -8.23 -5.85 -2.33
CA PHE A 171 -8.40 -4.42 -2.12
C PHE A 171 -9.80 -4.12 -1.59
N ASN A 172 -10.84 -4.65 -2.24
CA ASN A 172 -12.23 -4.47 -1.83
C ASN A 172 -12.52 -5.11 -0.45
N LYS A 173 -11.94 -6.29 -0.15
CA LYS A 173 -12.04 -6.89 1.19
C LYS A 173 -11.45 -5.97 2.27
N ILE A 174 -10.25 -5.40 2.04
CA ILE A 174 -9.60 -4.50 2.98
C ILE A 174 -10.39 -3.20 3.12
N LYS A 175 -10.85 -2.62 2.00
CA LYS A 175 -11.67 -1.40 1.99
C LYS A 175 -12.93 -1.56 2.82
N ARG A 176 -13.64 -2.68 2.67
CA ARG A 176 -14.82 -2.99 3.49
C ARG A 176 -14.47 -3.09 4.98
N GLN A 177 -13.32 -3.67 5.32
CA GLN A 177 -12.88 -3.75 6.71
C GLN A 177 -12.54 -2.36 7.28
N ILE A 178 -11.96 -1.47 6.46
CA ILE A 178 -11.72 -0.07 6.82
C ILE A 178 -13.04 0.63 7.13
N GLU A 179 -14.04 0.52 6.25
CA GLU A 179 -15.36 1.13 6.44
C GLU A 179 -15.98 0.69 7.78
N LEU A 180 -16.00 -0.62 8.05
CA LEU A 180 -16.53 -1.17 9.29
C LEU A 180 -15.77 -0.71 10.55
N ASN A 181 -14.45 -0.61 10.48
CA ASN A 181 -13.64 -0.13 11.61
C ASN A 181 -13.83 1.37 11.83
N TRP A 182 -13.84 2.14 10.74
CA TRP A 182 -13.96 3.58 10.76
C TRP A 182 -15.31 4.02 11.32
N GLU A 183 -16.42 3.40 10.88
CA GLU A 183 -17.75 3.65 11.45
C GLU A 183 -17.78 3.46 12.97
N ARG A 184 -17.10 2.44 13.49
CA ARG A 184 -17.01 2.16 14.93
C ARG A 184 -16.16 3.17 15.69
N ASN A 185 -15.10 3.67 15.05
CA ASN A 185 -14.11 4.54 15.67
C ASN A 185 -14.29 6.03 15.30
N LEU A 186 -15.36 6.38 14.59
CA LEU A 186 -15.60 7.74 14.09
C LEU A 186 -15.69 8.77 15.22
N SER A 187 -16.35 8.41 16.33
CA SER A 187 -16.44 9.28 17.51
C SER A 187 -15.10 9.48 18.21
N VAL A 188 -14.23 8.47 18.17
CA VAL A 188 -12.86 8.55 18.72
C VAL A 188 -12.03 9.52 17.91
N TYR A 189 -12.11 9.44 16.57
CA TYR A 189 -11.46 10.39 15.67
C TYR A 189 -11.91 11.84 15.91
N TYR A 190 -13.22 12.10 15.97
CA TYR A 190 -13.70 13.48 16.17
C TYR A 190 -13.30 14.06 17.51
N ARG A 191 -13.39 13.27 18.60
CA ARG A 191 -12.92 13.70 19.92
C ARG A 191 -11.43 14.05 19.89
N TRP A 192 -10.60 13.19 19.31
CA TRP A 192 -9.17 13.45 19.16
C TRP A 192 -8.90 14.73 18.35
N ASN A 193 -9.64 14.93 17.26
CA ASN A 193 -9.48 16.10 16.40
C ASN A 193 -9.82 17.39 17.15
N ASP A 194 -10.92 17.40 17.89
CA ASP A 194 -11.32 18.55 18.73
C ASP A 194 -10.25 18.83 19.81
N GLU A 195 -9.79 17.80 20.52
CA GLU A 195 -8.74 17.91 21.54
C GLU A 195 -7.41 18.43 20.94
N TYR A 196 -7.05 18.02 19.73
CA TYR A 196 -5.85 18.50 19.03
C TYR A 196 -5.92 20.02 18.79
N TYR A 197 -7.02 20.50 18.21
CA TYR A 197 -7.20 21.93 17.94
C TYR A 197 -7.30 22.74 19.24
N ASP A 198 -8.01 22.26 20.25
CA ASP A 198 -8.11 22.94 21.55
C ASP A 198 -6.74 23.08 22.21
N ASN A 199 -5.97 21.99 22.27
CA ASN A 199 -4.64 22.03 22.88
C ASN A 199 -3.67 22.95 22.12
N LYS A 200 -3.79 23.02 20.79
CA LYS A 200 -2.87 23.79 19.94
C LYS A 200 -3.18 25.28 19.93
N TYR A 201 -4.45 25.66 19.98
CA TYR A 201 -4.89 27.04 19.80
C TYR A 201 -5.35 27.74 21.10
N ASN A 202 -5.76 26.99 22.13
CA ASN A 202 -6.33 27.56 23.36
C ASN A 202 -5.42 27.46 24.61
N LYS A 203 -4.28 26.76 24.55
CA LYS A 203 -3.28 26.80 25.63
C LYS A 203 -2.46 28.10 25.55
N LYS A 204 -2.91 29.10 26.31
CA LYS A 204 -2.14 30.30 26.67
C LYS A 204 -1.17 30.03 27.81
#